data_AF-A0AA44DIT2-F1
#
_entry.id   AF-A0AA44DIT2-F1
#
_cell.length_a   1.000
_cell.length_b   1.000
_cell.length_c   1.000
_cell.angle_alpha   90.00
_cell.angle_beta   90.00
_cell.angle_gamma   90.00
#
_symmetry.space_group_name_H-M   'P 1'
#
loop_
_entity.id
_entity.type
_entity.pdbx_description
1 polymer ?
#
loop_
_entity_poly.entity_id
_entity_poly.type
_entity_poly.pdbx_seq_one_letter_code
_entity_poly.pdbx_strand_id
1 'polypeptide(L)'
;MKNIVDIYLVLSFFIYIIACAVVYMIAKDILNFRFLKKVKSIKPKFEAEILKQLSYVKNGTDISKMDISYVIDKLKYKPHIKVFNNTIEVFNKDINNHKYTKIYMENFEDIVNRYVLKYKLKDNTLKTYMAINLGEYKLSNYEISEFLLSCINTKSIYLRVAALESISKIGNINTLKSAIEYVSKEEKYINNKVFTDIINQFGGDKSELDEYLINDFKEFNESLQKVIVEHFKNNKIKFVKEELLSILKDNISKEINISIVKYFTIIKYDECKDTIIELLNNGDWEYRAVCAIALKNYKCKCSEKALLKSINDKNWYVRYNSAISILKFGDKDLINYILENDDKYAKDILFYAMFMDNKISYEEYLEKLEEIEVEYQC
;
A
#
# COMPACT_ATOMS: atom_id res chain seq x y z
N MET A 1 7.84 -35.42 -50.58
CA MET A 1 9.14 -35.77 -49.93
C MET A 1 9.86 -34.54 -49.38
N LYS A 2 10.10 -33.48 -50.18
CA LYS A 2 10.80 -32.25 -49.73
C LYS A 2 10.17 -31.62 -48.47
N ASN A 3 8.85 -31.42 -48.47
CA ASN A 3 8.13 -30.88 -47.31
C ASN A 3 8.26 -31.74 -46.03
N ILE A 4 8.42 -33.06 -46.17
CA ILE A 4 8.59 -33.95 -45.01
C ILE A 4 10.00 -33.79 -44.43
N VAL A 5 11.02 -33.70 -45.29
CA VAL A 5 12.41 -33.45 -44.88
C VAL A 5 12.54 -32.10 -44.17
N ASP A 6 11.89 -31.06 -44.69
CA ASP A 6 11.90 -29.73 -44.07
C ASP A 6 11.25 -29.74 -42.67
N ILE A 7 10.15 -30.48 -42.49
CA ILE A 7 9.52 -30.66 -41.17
C ILE A 7 10.46 -31.37 -40.20
N TYR A 8 11.13 -32.45 -40.61
CA TYR A 8 12.09 -33.17 -39.75
C TYR A 8 13.30 -32.30 -39.37
N LEU A 9 13.80 -31.46 -40.29
CA LEU A 9 14.90 -30.54 -40.01
C LEU A 9 14.49 -29.48 -38.98
N VAL A 10 13.30 -28.88 -39.14
CA VAL A 10 12.77 -27.89 -38.18
C VAL A 10 12.56 -28.53 -36.80
N LEU A 11 11.97 -29.74 -36.74
CA LEU A 11 11.79 -30.48 -35.48
C LEU A 11 13.13 -30.80 -34.80
N SER A 12 14.11 -31.28 -35.56
CA SER A 12 15.45 -31.58 -35.05
C SER A 12 16.15 -30.33 -34.50
N PHE A 13 15.98 -29.18 -35.16
CA PHE A 13 16.49 -27.90 -34.70
C PHE A 13 15.83 -27.43 -33.40
N PHE A 14 14.51 -27.57 -33.26
CA PHE A 14 13.82 -27.27 -32.00
C PHE A 14 14.26 -28.20 -30.86
N ILE A 15 14.41 -29.50 -31.13
CA ILE A 15 14.93 -30.46 -30.14
C ILE A 15 16.34 -30.07 -29.69
N TYR A 16 17.20 -29.65 -30.62
CA TYR A 16 18.55 -29.17 -30.30
C TYR A 16 18.52 -27.91 -29.43
N ILE A 17 17.70 -26.91 -29.75
CA ILE A 17 17.55 -25.69 -28.94
C ILE A 17 17.08 -26.04 -27.52
N ILE A 18 16.07 -26.92 -27.40
CA ILE A 18 15.55 -27.36 -26.11
C ILE A 18 16.65 -28.08 -25.32
N ALA A 19 17.41 -28.98 -25.94
CA ALA A 19 18.52 -29.68 -25.29
C ALA A 19 19.59 -28.70 -24.78
N CYS A 20 20.00 -27.71 -25.59
CA CYS A 20 20.93 -26.67 -25.17
C CYS A 20 20.38 -25.83 -24.01
N ALA A 21 19.10 -25.46 -24.04
CA ALA A 21 18.45 -24.73 -22.97
C ALA A 21 18.43 -25.54 -21.66
N VAL A 22 18.13 -26.84 -21.73
CA VAL A 22 18.15 -27.75 -20.57
C VAL A 22 19.56 -27.87 -19.99
N VAL A 23 20.58 -28.08 -20.82
CA VAL A 23 21.99 -28.12 -20.37
C VAL A 23 22.39 -26.80 -19.71
N TYR A 24 22.00 -25.66 -20.28
CA TYR A 24 22.25 -24.35 -19.69
C TYR A 24 21.58 -24.19 -18.33
N MET A 25 20.31 -24.61 -18.18
CA MET A 25 19.59 -24.58 -16.90
C MET A 25 20.28 -25.46 -15.85
N ILE A 26 20.66 -26.70 -16.20
CA ILE A 26 21.39 -27.60 -15.30
C ILE A 26 22.72 -26.99 -14.85
N ALA A 27 23.49 -26.42 -15.77
CA ALA A 27 24.76 -25.78 -15.43
C ALA A 27 24.56 -24.60 -14.47
N LYS A 28 23.53 -23.77 -14.71
CA LYS A 28 23.16 -22.65 -13.84
C LYS A 28 22.71 -23.13 -12.46
N ASP A 29 21.96 -24.22 -12.38
CA ASP A 29 21.51 -24.82 -11.13
C ASP A 29 22.68 -25.41 -10.32
N ILE A 30 23.63 -26.08 -10.98
CA ILE A 30 24.85 -26.57 -10.32
C ILE A 30 25.68 -25.42 -9.76
N LEU A 31 25.86 -24.33 -10.53
CA LEU A 31 26.57 -23.13 -10.08
C LEU A 31 25.84 -22.48 -8.89
N ASN A 32 24.51 -22.38 -8.96
CA ASN A 32 23.70 -21.84 -7.87
C ASN A 32 23.77 -22.72 -6.62
N PHE A 33 23.72 -24.05 -6.77
CA PHE A 33 23.86 -24.99 -5.67
C PHE A 33 25.22 -24.84 -4.97
N ARG A 34 26.31 -24.76 -5.73
CA ARG A 34 27.66 -24.52 -5.17
C ARG A 34 27.73 -23.18 -4.45
N PHE A 35 27.13 -22.14 -5.02
CA PHE A 35 27.04 -20.82 -4.41
C PHE A 35 26.28 -20.87 -3.08
N LEU A 36 25.08 -21.44 -3.05
CA LEU A 36 24.24 -21.57 -1.85
C LEU A 36 24.88 -22.45 -0.78
N LYS A 37 25.56 -23.54 -1.17
CA LYS A 37 26.34 -24.37 -0.24
C LYS A 37 27.44 -23.56 0.42
N LYS A 38 28.13 -22.70 -0.34
CA LYS A 38 29.16 -21.80 0.22
C LYS A 38 28.54 -20.76 1.16
N VAL A 39 27.43 -20.13 0.78
CA VAL A 39 26.67 -19.19 1.63
C VAL A 39 26.30 -19.85 2.97
N LYS A 40 25.70 -21.05 2.93
CA LYS A 40 25.31 -21.80 4.14
C LYS A 40 26.51 -22.13 5.03
N SER A 41 27.64 -22.49 4.43
CA SER A 41 28.86 -22.83 5.17
C SER A 41 29.48 -21.63 5.91
N ILE A 42 29.47 -20.44 5.32
CA ILE A 42 30.07 -19.24 5.94
C ILE A 42 29.12 -18.48 6.86
N LYS A 43 27.79 -18.65 6.66
CA LYS A 43 26.74 -17.89 7.33
C LYS A 43 26.92 -17.83 8.86
N PRO A 44 27.06 -18.94 9.61
CA PRO A 44 27.07 -18.88 11.08
C PRO A 44 28.18 -17.98 11.64
N LYS A 45 29.39 -18.06 11.08
CA LYS A 45 30.53 -17.27 11.55
C LYS A 45 30.41 -15.80 11.15
N PHE A 46 30.04 -15.53 9.90
CA PHE A 46 30.03 -14.16 9.39
C PHE A 46 28.82 -13.35 9.87
N GLU A 47 27.65 -13.98 9.96
CA GLU A 47 26.45 -13.38 10.55
C GLU A 47 26.67 -13.02 12.03
N ALA A 48 27.28 -13.92 12.81
CA ALA A 48 27.62 -13.64 14.21
C ALA A 48 28.52 -12.41 14.37
N GLU A 49 29.50 -12.24 13.47
CA GLU A 49 30.38 -11.06 13.49
C GLU A 49 29.62 -9.77 13.17
N ILE A 50 28.75 -9.77 12.15
CA ILE A 50 27.93 -8.60 11.80
C ILE A 50 26.98 -8.24 12.94
N LEU A 51 26.30 -9.24 13.54
CA LEU A 51 25.38 -9.01 14.65
C LEU A 51 26.10 -8.51 15.90
N LYS A 52 27.32 -8.99 16.17
CA LYS A 52 28.18 -8.47 17.23
C LYS A 52 28.49 -6.99 17.01
N GLN A 53 28.90 -6.59 15.80
CA GLN A 53 29.16 -5.17 15.51
C GLN A 53 27.91 -4.31 15.61
N LEU A 54 26.76 -4.78 15.11
CA LEU A 54 25.46 -4.11 15.29
C LEU A 54 25.08 -3.97 16.77
N SER A 55 25.40 -4.95 17.61
CA SER A 55 25.18 -4.86 19.06
C SER A 55 26.03 -3.78 19.73
N TYR A 56 27.25 -3.56 19.24
CA TYR A 56 28.09 -2.45 19.71
C TYR A 56 27.44 -1.09 19.40
N VAL A 57 26.95 -0.91 18.18
CA VAL A 57 26.21 0.32 17.79
C VAL A 57 24.97 0.50 18.66
N LYS A 58 24.23 -0.59 18.94
CA LYS A 58 23.04 -0.56 19.78
C LYS A 58 23.33 -0.12 21.22
N ASN A 59 24.49 -0.50 21.74
CA ASN A 59 24.95 -0.17 23.09
C ASN A 59 25.71 1.17 23.17
N GLY A 60 25.87 1.89 22.05
CA GLY A 60 26.61 3.15 22.00
C GLY A 60 28.13 2.99 22.15
N THR A 61 28.66 1.81 21.83
CA THR A 61 30.10 1.53 21.85
C THR A 61 30.68 1.55 20.44
N ASP A 62 31.87 2.12 20.28
CA ASP A 62 32.56 2.18 18.99
C ASP A 62 32.96 0.80 18.48
N ILE A 63 32.87 0.62 17.16
CA ILE A 63 33.38 -0.58 16.48
C ILE A 63 34.86 -0.37 16.18
N SER A 64 35.69 -1.38 16.44
CA SER A 64 37.11 -1.29 16.13
C SER A 64 37.34 -1.21 14.60
N LYS A 65 38.36 -0.44 14.20
CA LYS A 65 38.76 -0.35 12.77
C LYS A 65 39.13 -1.72 12.18
N MET A 66 39.66 -2.63 12.99
CA MET A 66 40.00 -3.98 12.57
C MET A 66 38.76 -4.81 12.25
N ASP A 67 37.71 -4.72 13.08
CA ASP A 67 36.45 -5.42 12.89
C ASP A 67 35.71 -4.91 11.63
N ILE A 68 35.70 -3.60 11.40
CA ILE A 68 35.17 -3.00 10.16
C ILE A 68 35.97 -3.50 8.95
N SER A 69 37.30 -3.42 9.00
CA SER A 69 38.17 -3.85 7.89
C SER A 69 37.99 -5.33 7.56
N TYR A 70 37.76 -6.18 8.56
CA TYR A 70 37.45 -7.60 8.36
C TYR A 70 36.20 -7.77 7.50
N VAL A 71 35.11 -7.07 7.82
CA VAL A 71 33.85 -7.14 7.06
C VAL A 71 34.07 -6.62 5.64
N ILE A 72 34.74 -5.46 5.48
CA ILE A 72 35.11 -4.87 4.19
C ILE A 72 35.82 -5.88 3.28
N ASP A 73 36.80 -6.61 3.81
CA ASP A 73 37.55 -7.60 3.04
C ASP A 73 36.68 -8.79 2.61
N LYS A 74 35.73 -9.20 3.45
CA LYS A 74 34.78 -10.27 3.09
C LYS A 74 33.78 -9.83 2.03
N LEU A 75 33.36 -8.57 2.02
CA LEU A 75 32.42 -8.05 1.02
C LEU A 75 32.96 -8.09 -0.42
N LYS A 76 34.26 -8.31 -0.64
CA LYS A 76 34.81 -8.58 -1.99
C LYS A 76 34.22 -9.85 -2.65
N TYR A 77 33.65 -10.77 -1.88
CA TYR A 77 33.16 -12.07 -2.35
C TYR A 77 31.63 -12.19 -2.32
N LYS A 78 31.02 -12.59 -3.46
CA LYS A 78 29.55 -12.71 -3.61
C LYS A 78 28.83 -13.50 -2.50
N PRO A 79 29.34 -14.64 -1.99
CA PRO A 79 28.67 -15.35 -0.91
C PRO A 79 28.58 -14.53 0.38
N HIS A 80 29.63 -13.77 0.72
CA HIS A 80 29.63 -12.91 1.91
C HIS A 80 28.70 -11.72 1.72
N ILE A 81 28.65 -11.10 0.54
CA ILE A 81 27.65 -10.07 0.24
C ILE A 81 26.24 -10.60 0.49
N LYS A 82 25.93 -11.83 0.01
CA LYS A 82 24.60 -12.41 0.24
C LYS A 82 24.29 -12.64 1.72
N VAL A 83 25.26 -13.10 2.51
CA VAL A 83 25.09 -13.23 3.96
C VAL A 83 24.92 -11.87 4.63
N PHE A 84 25.74 -10.89 4.27
CA PHE A 84 25.66 -9.53 4.81
C PHE A 84 24.28 -8.92 4.57
N ASN A 85 23.84 -8.89 3.32
CA ASN A 85 22.54 -8.35 2.93
C ASN A 85 21.38 -9.04 3.67
N ASN A 86 21.38 -10.38 3.68
CA ASN A 86 20.36 -11.14 4.40
C ASN A 86 20.39 -10.87 5.92
N THR A 87 21.58 -10.63 6.50
CA THR A 87 21.72 -10.34 7.94
C THR A 87 21.11 -8.98 8.27
N ILE A 88 21.40 -7.96 7.45
CA ILE A 88 20.82 -6.61 7.60
C ILE A 88 19.30 -6.65 7.43
N GLU A 89 18.80 -7.33 6.39
CA GLU A 89 17.36 -7.50 6.14
C GLU A 89 16.65 -8.16 7.34
N VAL A 90 17.21 -9.24 7.88
CA VAL A 90 16.65 -9.93 9.05
C VAL A 90 16.68 -9.05 10.30
N PHE A 91 17.77 -8.31 10.51
CA PHE A 91 17.93 -7.39 11.63
C PHE A 91 16.91 -6.25 11.59
N ASN A 92 16.60 -5.73 10.39
CA ASN A 92 15.61 -4.68 10.15
C ASN A 92 14.15 -5.11 10.27
N LYS A 93 13.86 -6.41 10.45
CA LYS A 93 12.48 -6.86 10.72
C LYS A 93 11.90 -6.22 11.98
N ASP A 94 12.75 -5.89 12.95
CA ASP A 94 12.39 -5.02 14.07
C ASP A 94 12.62 -3.55 13.67
N ILE A 95 11.55 -2.75 13.68
CA ILE A 95 11.59 -1.34 13.30
C ILE A 95 12.51 -0.51 14.21
N ASN A 96 12.69 -0.91 15.47
CA ASN A 96 13.57 -0.23 16.41
C ASN A 96 15.05 -0.32 16.00
N ASN A 97 15.39 -1.30 15.15
CA ASN A 97 16.74 -1.52 14.69
C ASN A 97 17.17 -0.62 13.53
N HIS A 98 16.22 0.03 12.83
CA HIS A 98 16.51 0.80 11.61
C HIS A 98 17.53 1.92 11.86
N LYS A 99 17.45 2.60 13.01
CA LYS A 99 18.40 3.65 13.40
C LYS A 99 19.83 3.13 13.59
N TYR A 100 19.98 1.91 14.14
CA TYR A 100 21.30 1.30 14.35
C TYR A 100 21.89 0.79 13.04
N THR A 101 21.05 0.27 12.14
CA THR A 101 21.46 -0.09 10.78
C THR A 101 22.03 1.11 10.04
N LYS A 102 21.34 2.27 10.11
CA LYS A 102 21.83 3.50 9.48
C LYS A 102 23.25 3.85 9.95
N ILE A 103 23.47 3.93 11.27
CA ILE A 103 24.78 4.25 11.87
C ILE A 103 25.84 3.19 11.48
N TYR A 104 25.49 1.90 11.53
CA TYR A 104 26.41 0.83 11.15
C TYR A 104 26.84 0.93 9.69
N MET A 105 25.89 1.26 8.79
CA MET A 105 26.13 1.31 7.35
C MET A 105 26.99 2.49 6.90
N GLU A 106 27.11 3.56 7.70
CA GLU A 106 28.05 4.67 7.45
C GLU A 106 29.51 4.17 7.31
N ASN A 107 29.88 3.12 8.06
CA ASN A 107 31.22 2.50 7.96
C ASN A 107 31.50 1.82 6.61
N PHE A 108 30.47 1.59 5.78
CA PHE A 108 30.56 0.89 4.51
C PHE A 108 30.16 1.75 3.31
N GLU A 109 29.97 3.06 3.51
CA GLU A 109 29.50 4.00 2.50
C GLU A 109 30.31 3.93 1.19
N ASP A 110 31.64 3.97 1.28
CA ASP A 110 32.54 3.89 0.11
C ASP A 110 32.31 2.61 -0.74
N ILE A 111 32.07 1.48 -0.07
CA ILE A 111 31.82 0.20 -0.76
C ILE A 111 30.44 0.21 -1.41
N VAL A 112 29.44 0.73 -0.71
CA VAL A 112 28.09 0.88 -1.23
C VAL A 112 28.10 1.76 -2.47
N ASN A 113 28.77 2.91 -2.43
CA ASN A 113 28.89 3.84 -3.56
C ASN A 113 29.61 3.20 -4.75
N ARG A 114 30.70 2.44 -4.53
CA ARG A 114 31.34 1.65 -5.61
C ARG A 114 30.40 0.63 -6.24
N TYR A 115 29.55 -0.02 -5.44
CA TYR A 115 28.53 -0.92 -5.98
C TYR A 115 27.46 -0.17 -6.76
N VAL A 116 26.94 0.94 -6.24
CA VAL A 116 25.97 1.79 -6.96
C VAL A 116 26.48 2.11 -8.37
N LEU A 117 27.72 2.60 -8.48
CA LEU A 117 28.36 2.90 -9.77
C LEU A 117 28.44 1.66 -10.69
N LYS A 118 28.82 0.49 -10.15
CA LYS A 118 28.88 -0.75 -10.92
C LYS A 118 27.51 -1.24 -11.40
N TYR A 119 26.46 -1.04 -10.62
CA TYR A 119 25.10 -1.48 -10.94
C TYR A 119 24.34 -0.53 -11.87
N LYS A 120 24.73 0.76 -11.97
CA LYS A 120 24.18 1.71 -12.96
C LYS A 120 24.18 1.15 -14.40
N LEU A 121 25.21 0.39 -14.76
CA LEU A 121 25.41 -0.19 -16.10
C LEU A 121 24.82 -1.60 -16.27
N LYS A 122 24.10 -2.13 -15.28
CA LYS A 122 23.53 -3.48 -15.32
C LYS A 122 22.07 -3.51 -15.79
N ASP A 123 21.58 -4.71 -16.10
CA ASP A 123 20.19 -4.92 -16.47
C ASP A 123 19.24 -4.65 -15.29
N ASN A 124 17.94 -4.53 -15.61
CA ASN A 124 16.93 -4.17 -14.62
C ASN A 124 16.83 -5.15 -13.45
N THR A 125 17.13 -6.45 -13.64
CA THR A 125 17.08 -7.45 -12.57
C THR A 125 18.15 -7.16 -11.52
N LEU A 126 19.39 -6.89 -11.97
CA LEU A 126 20.48 -6.55 -11.09
C LEU A 126 20.29 -5.18 -10.43
N LYS A 127 19.76 -4.20 -11.15
CA LYS A 127 19.37 -2.90 -10.57
C LYS A 127 18.31 -3.06 -9.49
N THR A 128 17.31 -3.91 -9.71
CA THR A 128 16.24 -4.20 -8.74
C THR A 128 16.82 -4.80 -7.48
N TYR A 129 17.71 -5.81 -7.62
CA TYR A 129 18.44 -6.37 -6.49
C TYR A 129 19.20 -5.28 -5.72
N MET A 130 19.94 -4.41 -6.41
CA MET A 130 20.68 -3.34 -5.75
C MET A 130 19.75 -2.35 -5.03
N ALA A 131 18.66 -1.92 -5.67
CA ALA A 131 17.68 -1.01 -5.08
C ALA A 131 17.16 -1.56 -3.74
N ILE A 132 16.63 -2.79 -3.73
CA ILE A 132 16.11 -3.43 -2.52
C ILE A 132 17.12 -3.39 -1.37
N ASN A 133 18.38 -3.72 -1.64
CA ASN A 133 19.43 -3.71 -0.62
C ASN A 133 19.76 -2.30 -0.12
N LEU A 134 19.73 -1.28 -0.97
CA LEU A 134 19.91 0.11 -0.55
C LEU A 134 18.83 0.55 0.43
N GLY A 135 17.58 0.12 0.21
CA GLY A 135 16.47 0.32 1.15
C GLY A 135 16.75 -0.27 2.53
N GLU A 136 17.32 -1.48 2.58
CA GLU A 136 17.70 -2.14 3.84
C GLU A 136 18.91 -1.49 4.52
N TYR A 137 19.83 -0.89 3.77
CA TYR A 137 20.99 -0.22 4.36
C TYR A 137 20.63 1.08 5.07
N LYS A 138 19.49 1.71 4.74
CA LYS A 138 19.04 2.99 5.34
C LYS A 138 20.06 4.14 5.21
N LEU A 139 21.06 3.98 4.33
CA LEU A 139 22.10 4.96 4.07
C LEU A 139 21.59 5.98 3.05
N SER A 140 21.74 7.26 3.35
CA SER A 140 21.27 8.36 2.50
C SER A 140 22.44 9.26 2.13
N ASN A 141 22.76 9.29 0.84
CA ASN A 141 23.72 10.20 0.23
C ASN A 141 23.30 10.50 -1.21
N TYR A 142 24.02 11.42 -1.86
CA TYR A 142 23.72 11.87 -3.21
C TYR A 142 23.76 10.72 -4.23
N GLU A 143 24.79 9.87 -4.20
CA GLU A 143 24.99 8.77 -5.14
C GLU A 143 23.85 7.74 -5.09
N ILE A 144 23.38 7.40 -3.88
CA ILE A 144 22.28 6.48 -3.65
C ILE A 144 20.97 7.11 -4.13
N SER A 145 20.69 8.35 -3.75
CA SER A 145 19.47 9.06 -4.17
C SER A 145 19.40 9.17 -5.70
N GLU A 146 20.47 9.62 -6.35
CA GLU A 146 20.56 9.70 -7.82
C GLU A 146 20.34 8.34 -8.50
N PHE A 147 20.95 7.28 -7.97
CA PHE A 147 20.77 5.94 -8.51
C PHE A 147 19.32 5.48 -8.41
N LEU A 148 18.69 5.63 -7.23
CA LEU A 148 17.32 5.20 -7.02
C LEU A 148 16.34 6.01 -7.86
N LEU A 149 16.50 7.35 -7.94
CA LEU A 149 15.70 8.20 -8.82
C LEU A 149 15.83 7.80 -10.28
N SER A 150 17.05 7.49 -10.76
CA SER A 150 17.27 6.98 -12.12
C SER A 150 16.57 5.63 -12.36
N CYS A 151 16.36 4.83 -11.31
CA CYS A 151 15.66 3.55 -11.40
C CYS A 151 14.13 3.70 -11.44
N ILE A 152 13.58 4.86 -11.05
CA ILE A 152 12.14 5.15 -11.21
C ILE A 152 11.80 5.38 -12.69
N ASN A 153 12.70 6.07 -13.41
CA ASN A 153 12.59 6.29 -14.86
C ASN A 153 12.96 5.03 -15.65
N THR A 154 12.09 4.04 -15.60
CA THR A 154 12.28 2.76 -16.27
C THR A 154 10.97 2.24 -16.87
N LYS A 155 11.08 1.40 -17.90
CA LYS A 155 9.95 0.62 -18.43
C LYS A 155 9.56 -0.54 -17.51
N SER A 156 10.44 -0.97 -16.60
CA SER A 156 10.18 -2.09 -15.69
C SER A 156 9.43 -1.64 -14.44
N ILE A 157 8.18 -2.05 -14.31
CA ILE A 157 7.36 -1.78 -13.10
C ILE A 157 8.05 -2.32 -11.84
N TYR A 158 8.66 -3.51 -11.91
CA TYR A 158 9.39 -4.12 -10.79
C TYR A 158 10.55 -3.24 -10.28
N LEU A 159 11.37 -2.74 -11.20
CA LEU A 159 12.49 -1.87 -10.83
C LEU A 159 11.99 -0.53 -10.26
N ARG A 160 10.94 0.04 -10.85
CA ARG A 160 10.33 1.28 -10.36
C ARG A 160 9.79 1.13 -8.93
N VAL A 161 9.01 0.07 -8.68
CA VAL A 161 8.45 -0.23 -7.35
C VAL A 161 9.57 -0.46 -6.34
N ALA A 162 10.57 -1.29 -6.67
CA ALA A 162 11.71 -1.53 -5.79
C ALA A 162 12.49 -0.24 -5.47
N ALA A 163 12.67 0.66 -6.45
CA ALA A 163 13.32 1.94 -6.22
C ALA A 163 12.51 2.84 -5.27
N LEU A 164 11.20 2.95 -5.46
CA LEU A 164 10.31 3.73 -4.60
C LEU A 164 10.21 3.17 -3.17
N GLU A 165 10.08 1.85 -3.04
CA GLU A 165 10.12 1.18 -1.73
C GLU A 165 11.43 1.47 -1.01
N SER A 166 12.55 1.46 -1.73
CA SER A 166 13.87 1.70 -1.17
C SER A 166 14.05 3.16 -0.74
N ILE A 167 13.61 4.12 -1.57
CA ILE A 167 13.62 5.55 -1.21
C ILE A 167 12.78 5.79 0.04
N SER A 168 11.59 5.20 0.09
CA SER A 168 10.72 5.31 1.26
C SER A 168 11.36 4.72 2.52
N LYS A 169 11.91 3.50 2.42
CA LYS A 169 12.62 2.86 3.53
C LYS A 169 13.81 3.67 4.02
N ILE A 170 14.60 4.29 3.13
CA ILE A 170 15.75 5.14 3.50
C ILE A 170 15.31 6.35 4.32
N GLY A 171 14.11 6.89 4.06
CA GLY A 171 13.54 7.96 4.88
C GLY A 171 14.04 9.37 4.54
N ASN A 172 14.69 9.56 3.39
CA ASN A 172 15.08 10.89 2.92
C ASN A 172 13.87 11.57 2.26
N ILE A 173 13.29 12.56 2.96
CA ILE A 173 12.07 13.24 2.52
C ILE A 173 12.23 13.91 1.15
N ASN A 174 13.34 14.60 0.89
CA ASN A 174 13.56 15.30 -0.38
C ASN A 174 13.63 14.32 -1.56
N THR A 175 14.30 13.19 -1.38
CA THR A 175 14.36 12.14 -2.41
C THR A 175 12.98 11.53 -2.66
N LEU A 176 12.18 11.34 -1.59
CA LEU A 176 10.82 10.83 -1.73
C LEU A 176 9.89 11.83 -2.42
N LYS A 177 9.96 13.12 -2.09
CA LYS A 177 9.22 14.21 -2.76
C LYS A 177 9.48 14.19 -4.26
N SER A 178 10.76 14.24 -4.67
CA SER A 178 11.14 14.18 -6.10
C SER A 178 10.64 12.91 -6.79
N ALA A 179 10.67 11.77 -6.09
CA ALA A 179 10.17 10.51 -6.62
C ALA A 179 8.65 10.50 -6.83
N ILE A 180 7.89 11.02 -5.86
CA ILE A 180 6.41 11.12 -5.92
C ILE A 180 6.00 12.08 -7.04
N GLU A 181 6.60 13.26 -7.12
CA GLU A 181 6.33 14.22 -8.19
C GLU A 181 6.59 13.63 -9.57
N TYR A 182 7.71 12.93 -9.74
CA TYR A 182 8.05 12.29 -11.01
C TYR A 182 7.01 11.24 -11.40
N VAL A 183 6.67 10.33 -10.49
CA VAL A 183 5.66 9.28 -10.74
C VAL A 183 4.31 9.90 -11.09
N SER A 184 3.95 10.99 -10.41
CA SER A 184 2.71 11.73 -10.61
C SER A 184 2.65 12.37 -12.00
N LYS A 185 3.64 13.23 -12.32
CA LYS A 185 3.69 14.03 -13.57
C LYS A 185 3.81 13.16 -14.82
N GLU A 186 4.55 12.06 -14.73
CA GLU A 186 4.79 11.14 -15.85
C GLU A 186 3.75 10.03 -15.97
N GLU A 187 2.70 10.07 -15.15
CA GLU A 187 1.62 9.07 -15.06
C GLU A 187 2.16 7.63 -15.04
N LYS A 188 3.26 7.43 -14.32
CA LYS A 188 3.89 6.11 -14.22
C LYS A 188 2.96 5.20 -13.43
N TYR A 189 2.38 4.21 -14.11
CA TYR A 189 1.50 3.24 -13.44
C TYR A 189 2.18 2.57 -12.23
N ILE A 190 1.49 2.63 -11.09
CA ILE A 190 1.76 1.90 -9.87
C ILE A 190 0.41 1.49 -9.28
N ASN A 191 0.30 0.26 -8.81
CA ASN A 191 -0.91 -0.18 -8.13
C ASN A 191 -1.14 0.63 -6.84
N ASN A 192 -2.35 1.14 -6.63
CA ASN A 192 -2.69 1.99 -5.48
C ASN A 192 -2.30 1.38 -4.13
N LYS A 193 -2.54 0.06 -3.93
CA LYS A 193 -2.19 -0.61 -2.67
C LYS A 193 -0.68 -0.62 -2.45
N VAL A 194 0.09 -0.95 -3.48
CA VAL A 194 1.57 -0.93 -3.43
C VAL A 194 2.07 0.48 -3.11
N PHE A 195 1.47 1.52 -3.69
CA PHE A 195 1.88 2.89 -3.41
C PHE A 195 1.50 3.32 -1.98
N THR A 196 0.32 2.96 -1.49
CA THR A 196 -0.06 3.17 -0.08
C THR A 196 0.93 2.49 0.86
N ASP A 197 1.34 1.25 0.58
CA ASP A 197 2.35 0.52 1.37
C ASP A 197 3.72 1.22 1.33
N ILE A 198 4.12 1.73 0.15
CA ILE A 198 5.33 2.54 -0.01
C ILE A 198 5.28 3.79 0.88
N ILE A 199 4.18 4.55 0.90
CA ILE A 199 4.07 5.75 1.74
C ILE A 199 4.08 5.36 3.23
N ASN A 200 3.35 4.31 3.61
CA ASN A 200 3.23 3.85 5.00
C ASN A 200 4.56 3.43 5.64
N GLN A 201 5.48 2.85 4.85
CA GLN A 201 6.78 2.37 5.32
C GLN A 201 7.87 3.46 5.36
N PHE A 202 7.51 4.73 5.17
CA PHE A 202 8.48 5.82 5.18
C PHE A 202 9.31 5.81 6.47
N GLY A 203 10.63 5.76 6.29
CA GLY A 203 11.60 5.66 7.39
C GLY A 203 12.01 7.01 7.99
N GLY A 204 11.52 8.12 7.44
CA GLY A 204 11.78 9.48 7.92
C GLY A 204 10.66 10.01 8.83
N ASP A 205 10.58 11.34 8.96
CA ASP A 205 9.51 12.00 9.70
C ASP A 205 8.18 11.89 8.95
N LYS A 206 7.23 11.12 9.51
CA LYS A 206 5.91 10.91 8.91
C LYS A 206 5.06 12.17 8.92
N SER A 207 5.21 13.04 9.92
CA SER A 207 4.47 14.31 9.96
C SER A 207 4.93 15.24 8.85
N GLU A 208 6.24 15.32 8.60
CA GLU A 208 6.78 16.10 7.47
C GLU A 208 6.28 15.56 6.11
N LEU A 209 6.17 14.23 5.97
CA LEU A 209 5.61 13.61 4.78
C LEU A 209 4.12 13.96 4.62
N ASP A 210 3.32 13.81 5.67
CA ASP A 210 1.87 14.09 5.62
C ASP A 210 1.59 15.57 5.29
N GLU A 211 2.35 16.49 5.86
CA GLU A 211 2.28 17.93 5.55
C GLU A 211 2.56 18.19 4.07
N TYR A 212 3.61 17.57 3.51
CA TYR A 212 3.89 17.67 2.08
C TYR A 212 2.76 17.12 1.21
N LEU A 213 2.24 15.93 1.54
CA LEU A 213 1.21 15.27 0.75
C LEU A 213 -0.10 16.07 0.69
N ILE A 214 -0.48 16.75 1.77
CA ILE A 214 -1.70 17.58 1.77
C ILE A 214 -1.48 18.94 1.09
N ASN A 215 -0.31 19.57 1.30
CA ASN A 215 0.00 20.88 0.71
C ASN A 215 0.03 20.82 -0.82
N ASP A 216 0.61 19.77 -1.37
CA ASP A 216 0.78 19.60 -2.82
C ASP A 216 -0.36 18.73 -3.43
N PHE A 217 -1.38 18.39 -2.65
CA PHE A 217 -2.42 17.42 -3.03
C PHE A 217 -3.01 17.69 -4.43
N LYS A 218 -3.30 18.95 -4.75
CA LYS A 218 -3.92 19.37 -6.01
C LYS A 218 -2.99 19.29 -7.22
N GLU A 219 -1.67 19.27 -7.01
CA GLU A 219 -0.66 19.16 -8.07
C GLU A 219 -0.43 17.70 -8.51
N PHE A 220 -0.94 16.75 -7.73
CA PHE A 220 -0.83 15.33 -8.03
C PHE A 220 -1.91 14.83 -8.97
N ASN A 221 -1.61 13.77 -9.72
CA ASN A 221 -2.60 13.09 -10.55
C ASN A 221 -3.67 12.38 -9.69
N GLU A 222 -4.82 12.07 -10.29
CA GLU A 222 -5.96 11.48 -9.56
C GLU A 222 -5.62 10.14 -8.88
N SER A 223 -4.72 9.36 -9.47
CA SER A 223 -4.31 8.07 -8.90
C SER A 223 -3.58 8.26 -7.58
N LEU A 224 -2.67 9.24 -7.52
CA LEU A 224 -1.90 9.56 -6.33
C LEU A 224 -2.77 10.27 -5.28
N GLN A 225 -3.65 11.18 -5.69
CA GLN A 225 -4.62 11.80 -4.78
C GLN A 225 -5.44 10.76 -4.03
N LYS A 226 -5.96 9.73 -4.72
CA LYS A 226 -6.65 8.59 -4.08
C LYS A 226 -5.77 7.86 -3.07
N VAL A 227 -4.53 7.56 -3.44
CA VAL A 227 -3.55 6.88 -2.57
C VAL A 227 -3.28 7.69 -1.30
N ILE A 228 -3.16 9.02 -1.44
CA ILE A 228 -2.93 9.95 -0.32
C ILE A 228 -4.13 9.95 0.63
N VAL A 229 -5.35 10.06 0.12
CA VAL A 229 -6.56 10.02 0.99
C VAL A 229 -6.69 8.66 1.69
N GLU A 230 -6.39 7.56 0.99
CA GLU A 230 -6.38 6.21 1.57
C GLU A 230 -5.32 6.09 2.69
N HIS A 231 -4.14 6.68 2.48
CA HIS A 231 -3.08 6.77 3.49
C HIS A 231 -3.56 7.53 4.74
N PHE A 232 -4.13 8.71 4.57
CA PHE A 232 -4.66 9.52 5.69
C PHE A 232 -5.75 8.77 6.47
N LYS A 233 -6.66 8.09 5.75
CA LYS A 233 -7.73 7.29 6.36
C LYS A 233 -7.17 6.12 7.17
N ASN A 234 -6.28 5.32 6.58
CA ASN A 234 -5.75 4.11 7.20
C ASN A 234 -4.88 4.39 8.42
N ASN A 235 -4.14 5.51 8.40
CA ASN A 235 -3.32 5.95 9.53
C ASN A 235 -4.06 6.91 10.49
N LYS A 236 -5.33 7.22 10.21
CA LYS A 236 -6.19 8.10 11.01
C LYS A 236 -5.59 9.50 11.23
N ILE A 237 -4.96 10.06 10.20
CA ILE A 237 -4.30 11.38 10.23
C ILE A 237 -5.37 12.47 10.31
N LYS A 238 -5.47 13.19 11.43
CA LYS A 238 -6.60 14.11 11.69
C LYS A 238 -6.38 15.55 11.24
N PHE A 239 -5.14 16.02 11.17
CA PHE A 239 -4.88 17.45 10.96
C PHE A 239 -5.31 17.90 9.56
N VAL A 240 -5.31 17.00 8.57
CA VAL A 240 -5.71 17.25 7.16
C VAL A 240 -7.23 17.41 6.94
N LYS A 241 -8.06 17.29 7.99
CA LYS A 241 -9.53 17.24 7.86
C LYS A 241 -10.12 18.52 7.26
N GLU A 242 -9.51 19.67 7.53
CA GLU A 242 -10.00 20.98 7.08
C GLU A 242 -9.73 21.17 5.59
N GLU A 243 -8.51 20.84 5.16
CA GLU A 243 -8.08 20.85 3.77
C GLU A 243 -8.88 19.83 2.95
N LEU A 244 -9.07 18.60 3.44
CA LEU A 244 -9.88 17.61 2.73
C LEU A 244 -11.35 18.02 2.61
N LEU A 245 -11.92 18.72 3.60
CA LEU A 245 -13.27 19.28 3.48
C LEU A 245 -13.32 20.40 2.43
N SER A 246 -12.29 21.27 2.39
CA SER A 246 -12.19 22.30 1.36
C SER A 246 -12.11 21.67 -0.04
N ILE A 247 -11.28 20.64 -0.20
CA ILE A 247 -11.11 19.92 -1.44
C ILE A 247 -12.41 19.23 -1.87
N LEU A 248 -13.15 18.60 -0.94
CA LEU A 248 -14.44 17.96 -1.23
C LEU A 248 -15.50 18.95 -1.75
N LYS A 249 -15.40 20.23 -1.36
CA LYS A 249 -16.29 21.30 -1.83
C LYS A 249 -15.89 21.86 -3.19
N ASP A 250 -14.67 21.58 -3.66
CA ASP A 250 -14.22 21.94 -5.00
C ASP A 250 -14.77 20.94 -6.04
N ASN A 251 -14.83 21.37 -7.31
CA ASN A 251 -15.26 20.50 -8.42
C ASN A 251 -14.13 19.54 -8.85
N ILE A 252 -13.84 18.56 -8.01
CA ILE A 252 -12.86 17.48 -8.25
C ILE A 252 -13.51 16.19 -8.73
N SER A 253 -12.68 15.24 -9.17
CA SER A 253 -13.14 13.97 -9.72
C SER A 253 -13.93 13.13 -8.71
N LYS A 254 -14.93 12.41 -9.21
CA LYS A 254 -15.83 11.57 -8.41
C LYS A 254 -15.10 10.61 -7.48
N GLU A 255 -14.05 9.98 -8.01
CA GLU A 255 -13.24 9.00 -7.32
C GLU A 255 -12.52 9.57 -6.09
N ILE A 256 -12.04 10.80 -6.19
CA ILE A 256 -11.38 11.51 -5.09
C ILE A 256 -12.41 11.88 -4.03
N ASN A 257 -13.56 12.45 -4.43
CA ASN A 257 -14.62 12.79 -3.48
C ASN A 257 -15.11 11.58 -2.70
N ILE A 258 -15.36 10.44 -3.37
CA ILE A 258 -15.74 9.19 -2.70
C ILE A 258 -14.67 8.78 -1.68
N SER A 259 -13.38 8.91 -2.03
CA SER A 259 -12.27 8.59 -1.13
C SER A 259 -12.26 9.51 0.10
N ILE A 260 -12.54 10.81 -0.08
CA ILE A 260 -12.62 11.78 1.01
C ILE A 260 -13.82 11.51 1.93
N VAL A 261 -15.00 11.19 1.39
CA VAL A 261 -16.15 10.80 2.24
C VAL A 261 -15.87 9.52 3.01
N LYS A 262 -15.16 8.55 2.42
CA LYS A 262 -14.68 7.35 3.13
C LYS A 262 -13.70 7.72 4.25
N TYR A 263 -12.84 8.71 4.06
CA TYR A 263 -11.99 9.26 5.14
C TYR A 263 -12.84 9.79 6.31
N PHE A 264 -13.87 10.59 6.03
CA PHE A 264 -14.78 11.12 7.07
C PHE A 264 -15.68 10.07 7.74
N THR A 265 -15.79 8.86 7.16
CA THR A 265 -16.42 7.71 7.83
C THR A 265 -15.54 7.15 8.96
N ILE A 266 -14.24 7.39 8.92
CA ILE A 266 -13.28 6.98 9.97
C ILE A 266 -12.95 8.15 10.89
N ILE A 267 -12.77 9.35 10.32
CA ILE A 267 -12.45 10.58 11.04
C ILE A 267 -13.69 11.47 11.08
N LYS A 268 -14.41 11.42 12.19
CA LYS A 268 -15.56 12.30 12.41
C LYS A 268 -15.09 13.77 12.44
N TYR A 269 -15.70 14.59 11.60
CA TYR A 269 -15.53 16.04 11.55
C TYR A 269 -16.90 16.70 11.31
N ASP A 270 -17.45 17.35 12.34
CA ASP A 270 -18.87 17.77 12.38
C ASP A 270 -19.22 18.79 11.28
N GLU A 271 -18.24 19.60 10.86
CA GLU A 271 -18.33 20.61 9.81
C GLU A 271 -18.49 19.98 8.41
N CYS A 272 -18.14 18.70 8.25
CA CYS A 272 -18.36 17.95 7.00
C CYS A 272 -19.80 17.43 6.86
N LYS A 273 -20.57 17.39 7.96
CA LYS A 273 -21.92 16.80 8.01
C LYS A 273 -22.84 17.33 6.91
N ASP A 274 -22.90 18.66 6.74
CA ASP A 274 -23.83 19.27 5.80
C ASP A 274 -23.47 18.92 4.35
N THR A 275 -22.16 18.88 4.03
CA THR A 275 -21.66 18.40 2.74
C THR A 275 -21.99 16.93 2.49
N ILE A 276 -21.90 16.06 3.51
CA ILE A 276 -22.31 14.65 3.39
C ILE A 276 -23.82 14.52 3.14
N ILE A 277 -24.66 15.30 3.83
CA ILE A 277 -26.11 15.32 3.62
C ILE A 277 -26.46 15.82 2.21
N GLU A 278 -25.76 16.83 1.71
CA GLU A 278 -25.94 17.34 0.35
C GLU A 278 -25.60 16.26 -0.69
N LEU A 279 -24.43 15.63 -0.57
CA LEU A 279 -23.97 14.57 -1.47
C LEU A 279 -24.85 13.29 -1.40
N LEU A 280 -25.57 13.06 -0.31
CA LEU A 280 -26.57 12.00 -0.21
C LEU A 280 -27.76 12.20 -1.18
N ASN A 281 -27.94 13.41 -1.74
CA ASN A 281 -28.94 13.69 -2.77
C ASN A 281 -28.35 13.74 -4.19
N ASN A 282 -27.08 13.36 -4.38
CA ASN A 282 -26.43 13.41 -5.68
C ASN A 282 -27.08 12.44 -6.70
N GLY A 283 -27.09 12.81 -7.99
CA GLY A 283 -27.64 11.97 -9.06
C GLY A 283 -26.96 10.60 -9.20
N ASP A 284 -25.67 10.53 -8.86
CA ASP A 284 -24.90 9.29 -8.89
C ASP A 284 -25.07 8.49 -7.58
N TRP A 285 -25.38 7.21 -7.72
CA TRP A 285 -25.71 6.35 -6.59
C TRP A 285 -24.49 6.03 -5.71
N GLU A 286 -23.27 6.08 -6.25
CA GLU A 286 -22.06 5.77 -5.47
C GLU A 286 -21.79 6.85 -4.41
N TYR A 287 -22.03 8.13 -4.75
CA TYR A 287 -22.02 9.22 -3.77
C TYR A 287 -23.03 8.97 -2.66
N ARG A 288 -24.28 8.68 -3.05
CA ARG A 288 -25.36 8.45 -2.10
C ARG A 288 -25.06 7.28 -1.17
N ALA A 289 -24.55 6.18 -1.70
CA ALA A 289 -24.23 4.99 -0.91
C ALA A 289 -23.13 5.27 0.11
N VAL A 290 -22.05 5.96 -0.29
CA VAL A 290 -20.93 6.26 0.60
C VAL A 290 -21.31 7.32 1.65
N CYS A 291 -22.13 8.31 1.28
CA CYS A 291 -22.63 9.30 2.23
C CYS A 291 -23.61 8.69 3.24
N ALA A 292 -24.49 7.80 2.79
CA ALA A 292 -25.45 7.10 3.65
C ALA A 292 -24.73 6.36 4.79
N ILE A 293 -23.65 5.63 4.49
CA ILE A 293 -22.88 4.92 5.53
C ILE A 293 -22.04 5.87 6.40
N ALA A 294 -21.57 6.99 5.86
CA ALA A 294 -20.81 7.99 6.63
C ALA A 294 -21.67 8.63 7.73
N LEU A 295 -22.96 8.86 7.46
CA LEU A 295 -23.89 9.51 8.40
C LEU A 295 -24.09 8.79 9.73
N LYS A 296 -23.73 7.49 9.85
CA LYS A 296 -23.77 6.77 11.14
C LYS A 296 -22.99 7.47 12.26
N ASN A 297 -21.98 8.27 11.92
CA ASN A 297 -21.15 9.01 12.86
C ASN A 297 -21.71 10.41 13.22
N TYR A 298 -22.80 10.83 12.57
CA TYR A 298 -23.32 12.19 12.59
C TYR A 298 -24.77 12.23 13.06
N LYS A 299 -25.10 11.54 14.17
CA LYS A 299 -26.47 11.51 14.69
C LYS A 299 -26.97 12.92 15.02
N CYS A 300 -27.97 13.38 14.27
CA CYS A 300 -28.76 14.58 14.54
C CYS A 300 -30.05 14.53 13.73
N LYS A 301 -31.01 15.42 14.02
CA LYS A 301 -32.30 15.46 13.32
C LYS A 301 -32.18 15.64 11.80
N CYS A 302 -31.20 16.41 11.32
CA CYS A 302 -30.96 16.57 9.88
C CYS A 302 -30.50 15.27 9.23
N SER A 303 -29.59 14.54 9.87
CA SER A 303 -29.09 13.25 9.37
C SER A 303 -30.15 12.16 9.46
N GLU A 304 -30.95 12.12 10.54
CA GLU A 304 -32.12 11.23 10.65
C GLU A 304 -33.09 11.44 9.49
N LYS A 305 -33.49 12.70 9.23
CA LYS A 305 -34.38 13.04 8.12
C LYS A 305 -33.78 12.66 6.76
N ALA A 306 -32.49 12.91 6.56
CA ALA A 306 -31.81 12.56 5.31
C ALA A 306 -31.75 11.04 5.10
N LEU A 307 -31.46 10.28 6.17
CA LEU A 307 -31.42 8.82 6.13
C LEU A 307 -32.80 8.21 5.88
N LEU A 308 -33.84 8.71 6.54
CA LEU A 308 -35.25 8.32 6.30
C LEU A 308 -35.70 8.55 4.87
N LYS A 309 -35.18 9.57 4.19
CA LYS A 309 -35.43 9.74 2.75
C LYS A 309 -34.68 8.69 1.94
N SER A 310 -33.38 8.50 2.23
CA SER A 310 -32.50 7.63 1.45
C SER A 310 -32.71 6.12 1.66
N ILE A 311 -33.36 5.68 2.74
CA ILE A 311 -33.73 4.27 2.91
C ILE A 311 -34.76 3.82 1.86
N ASN A 312 -35.45 4.75 1.21
CA ASN A 312 -36.35 4.53 0.08
C ASN A 312 -35.66 4.74 -1.30
N ASP A 313 -34.32 4.79 -1.35
CA ASP A 313 -33.61 5.02 -2.61
C ASP A 313 -33.83 3.88 -3.61
N LYS A 314 -33.84 4.19 -4.90
CA LYS A 314 -33.92 3.18 -5.97
C LYS A 314 -32.77 2.16 -5.94
N ASN A 315 -31.59 2.58 -5.47
CA ASN A 315 -30.41 1.74 -5.43
C ASN A 315 -30.30 0.99 -4.10
N TRP A 316 -30.16 -0.34 -4.20
CA TRP A 316 -30.09 -1.24 -3.05
C TRP A 316 -28.95 -0.90 -2.07
N TYR A 317 -27.76 -0.53 -2.55
CA TYR A 317 -26.62 -0.21 -1.69
C TYR A 317 -26.86 1.06 -0.86
N VAL A 318 -27.56 2.05 -1.44
CA VAL A 318 -27.95 3.26 -0.71
C VAL A 318 -28.90 2.89 0.41
N ARG A 319 -29.96 2.13 0.11
CA ARG A 319 -30.93 1.67 1.11
C ARG A 319 -30.27 0.90 2.26
N TYR A 320 -29.43 -0.07 1.92
CA TYR A 320 -28.70 -0.90 2.89
C TYR A 320 -27.82 -0.05 3.80
N ASN A 321 -27.02 0.84 3.23
CA ASN A 321 -26.13 1.71 3.99
C ASN A 321 -26.92 2.67 4.89
N SER A 322 -28.09 3.15 4.43
CA SER A 322 -28.97 3.99 5.23
C SER A 322 -29.55 3.23 6.42
N ALA A 323 -30.05 2.00 6.19
CA ALA A 323 -30.55 1.13 7.25
C ALA A 323 -29.46 0.84 8.30
N ILE A 324 -28.23 0.50 7.87
CA ILE A 324 -27.10 0.31 8.79
C ILE A 324 -26.83 1.57 9.62
N SER A 325 -26.81 2.75 9.01
CA SER A 325 -26.60 4.01 9.73
C SER A 325 -27.71 4.32 10.73
N ILE A 326 -28.98 4.09 10.36
CA ILE A 326 -30.14 4.21 11.24
C ILE A 326 -30.01 3.26 12.45
N LEU A 327 -29.67 1.99 12.20
CA LEU A 327 -29.46 1.01 13.25
C LEU A 327 -28.32 1.39 14.22
N LYS A 328 -27.26 2.03 13.71
CA LYS A 328 -26.16 2.54 14.55
C LYS A 328 -26.53 3.75 15.39
N PHE A 329 -27.55 4.52 15.02
CA PHE A 329 -28.08 5.58 15.90
C PHE A 329 -28.78 5.02 17.14
N GLY A 330 -29.20 3.75 17.11
CA GLY A 330 -29.87 3.07 18.24
C GLY A 330 -31.20 3.71 18.64
N ASP A 331 -31.83 4.44 17.73
CA ASP A 331 -33.07 5.17 17.97
C ASP A 331 -34.28 4.28 17.64
N LYS A 332 -34.95 3.78 18.67
CA LYS A 332 -36.10 2.88 18.49
C LYS A 332 -37.29 3.57 17.82
N ASP A 333 -37.49 4.86 18.09
CA ASP A 333 -38.60 5.61 17.51
C ASP A 333 -38.38 5.78 16.01
N LEU A 334 -37.14 5.99 15.59
CA LEU A 334 -36.76 6.04 14.18
C LEU A 334 -36.99 4.70 13.45
N ILE A 335 -36.70 3.59 14.12
CA ILE A 335 -36.94 2.23 13.61
C ILE A 335 -38.45 1.98 13.48
N ASN A 336 -39.21 2.24 14.54
CA ASN A 336 -40.66 2.07 14.54
C ASN A 336 -41.33 2.90 13.44
N TYR A 337 -40.89 4.16 13.27
CA TYR A 337 -41.36 5.01 12.19
C TYR A 337 -41.19 4.39 10.80
N ILE A 338 -40.09 3.66 10.54
CA ILE A 338 -39.88 2.97 9.25
C ILE A 338 -40.81 1.78 9.11
N LEU A 339 -41.00 1.01 10.19
CA LEU A 339 -41.87 -0.17 10.20
C LEU A 339 -43.37 0.18 10.03
N GLU A 340 -43.78 1.34 10.53
CA GLU A 340 -45.15 1.86 10.39
C GLU A 340 -45.41 2.51 9.02
N ASN A 341 -44.36 2.89 8.27
CA ASN A 341 -44.50 3.49 6.94
C ASN A 341 -44.74 2.43 5.85
N ASP A 342 -45.43 2.82 4.79
CA ASP A 342 -45.88 1.92 3.71
C ASP A 342 -44.85 1.69 2.58
N ASP A 343 -43.54 1.67 2.91
CA ASP A 343 -42.50 1.32 1.92
C ASP A 343 -41.95 -0.09 2.16
N LYS A 344 -42.42 -1.05 1.36
CA LYS A 344 -41.97 -2.45 1.36
C LYS A 344 -40.45 -2.59 1.30
N TYR A 345 -39.79 -1.81 0.43
CA TYR A 345 -38.35 -1.94 0.22
C TYR A 345 -37.55 -1.40 1.40
N ALA A 346 -38.07 -0.39 2.09
CA ALA A 346 -37.46 0.12 3.32
C ALA A 346 -37.63 -0.83 4.51
N LYS A 347 -38.79 -1.49 4.64
CA LYS A 347 -38.99 -2.51 5.68
C LYS A 347 -38.09 -3.73 5.45
N ASP A 348 -38.10 -4.28 4.22
CA ASP A 348 -37.26 -5.41 3.82
C ASP A 348 -35.77 -5.14 4.08
N ILE A 349 -35.25 -4.01 3.58
CA ILE A 349 -33.83 -3.69 3.74
C ILE A 349 -33.44 -3.43 5.20
N LEU A 350 -34.37 -2.91 6.02
CA LEU A 350 -34.16 -2.72 7.44
C LEU A 350 -34.03 -4.07 8.16
N PHE A 351 -34.92 -5.02 7.88
CA PHE A 351 -34.83 -6.37 8.43
C PHE A 351 -33.57 -7.09 7.96
N TYR A 352 -33.22 -6.98 6.68
CA TYR A 352 -31.95 -7.53 6.18
C TYR A 352 -30.74 -6.92 6.90
N ALA A 353 -30.73 -5.59 7.09
CA ALA A 353 -29.65 -4.92 7.84
C ALA A 353 -29.62 -5.34 9.33
N MET A 354 -30.77 -5.57 9.96
CA MET A 354 -30.85 -6.09 11.33
C MET A 354 -30.26 -7.50 11.42
N PHE A 355 -30.56 -8.37 10.46
CA PHE A 355 -29.97 -9.71 10.37
C PHE A 355 -28.45 -9.63 10.19
N MET A 356 -27.98 -8.83 9.24
CA MET A 356 -26.55 -8.65 8.97
C MET A 356 -25.78 -8.02 10.15
N ASP A 357 -26.43 -7.19 10.97
CA ASP A 357 -25.86 -6.62 12.21
C ASP A 357 -26.07 -7.52 13.44
N ASN A 358 -26.51 -8.78 13.26
CA ASN A 358 -26.80 -9.78 14.29
C ASN A 358 -27.80 -9.29 15.37
N LYS A 359 -28.77 -8.45 14.98
CA LYS A 359 -29.84 -7.97 15.86
C LYS A 359 -31.05 -8.91 15.89
N ILE A 360 -31.24 -9.69 14.83
CA ILE A 360 -32.29 -10.71 14.68
C ILE A 360 -31.68 -12.00 14.12
N SER A 361 -32.36 -13.12 14.36
CA SER A 361 -31.97 -14.42 13.79
C SER A 361 -32.31 -14.53 12.31
N TYR A 362 -31.82 -15.58 11.64
CA TYR A 362 -32.21 -15.85 10.26
C TYR A 362 -33.67 -16.26 10.18
N GLU A 363 -34.15 -17.04 11.15
CA GLU A 363 -35.55 -17.46 11.25
C GLU A 363 -36.48 -16.26 11.44
N GLU A 364 -36.15 -15.36 12.37
CA GLU A 364 -36.91 -14.12 12.60
C GLU A 364 -36.90 -13.20 11.36
N TYR A 365 -35.80 -13.14 10.62
CA TYR A 365 -35.75 -12.40 9.35
C TYR A 365 -36.72 -12.96 8.31
N LEU A 366 -36.82 -14.28 8.18
CA LEU A 366 -37.77 -14.92 7.24
C LEU A 366 -39.22 -14.68 7.65
N GLU A 367 -39.55 -14.81 8.93
CA GLU A 367 -40.90 -14.52 9.45
C GLU A 367 -41.31 -13.08 9.12
N LYS A 368 -40.41 -12.12 9.32
CA LYS A 368 -40.66 -10.70 9.02
C LYS A 368 -40.83 -10.41 7.53
N LEU A 369 -40.16 -11.17 6.66
CA LEU A 369 -40.36 -11.07 5.21
C LEU A 369 -41.72 -11.60 4.77
N GLU A 370 -42.17 -12.72 5.33
CA GLU A 370 -43.48 -13.28 5.03
C GLU A 370 -44.61 -12.33 5.45
N GLU A 371 -44.49 -11.70 6.63
CA GLU A 371 -45.44 -10.66 7.09
C GLU A 371 -45.57 -9.50 6.09
N ILE A 372 -44.44 -9.02 5.54
CA ILE A 372 -44.44 -7.99 4.50
C ILE A 372 -45.14 -8.51 3.23
N GLU A 373 -44.85 -9.72 2.76
CA GLU A 373 -45.46 -10.23 1.53
C GLU A 373 -46.99 -10.34 1.62
N VAL A 374 -47.51 -10.73 2.78
CA VAL A 374 -48.96 -10.79 3.05
C VAL A 374 -49.59 -9.41 3.06
N GLU A 375 -48.94 -8.41 3.67
CA GLU A 375 -49.42 -7.02 3.76
C GLU A 375 -49.68 -6.39 2.38
N TYR A 376 -48.86 -6.72 1.37
CA TYR A 376 -48.93 -6.13 0.02
C TYR A 376 -49.69 -6.99 -1.01
N GLN A 377 -50.20 -8.16 -0.62
CA GLN A 377 -51.07 -9.01 -1.46
C GLN A 377 -52.57 -8.79 -1.21
N CYS A 378 -52.92 -8.08 -0.14
CA CYS A 378 -54.29 -7.65 0.20
C CYS A 378 -54.52 -6.20 -0.24
#